data_AF-A0A2Z6LPB5-F1
#
_entry.id   AF-A0A2Z6LPB5-F1
#
_cell.length_a   1.000
_cell.length_b   1.000
_cell.length_c   1.000
_cell.angle_alpha   90.00
_cell.angle_beta   90.00
_cell.angle_gamma   90.00
#
_symmetry.space_group_name_H-M   'P 1'
#
loop_
_entity.id
_entity.type
_entity.pdbx_description
1 polymer ?
#
loop_
_entity_poly.entity_id
_entity_poly.type
_entity_poly.pdbx_seq_one_letter_code
_entity_poly.pdbx_strand_id
1 'polypeptide(L)'
;MVLGTCGVLFIANADGYGPPANNANQTEAVVVPPPSGTIEPLPLFRDVPVSERQNLFIRKLQICCHTLDFTDTMKSVREKEIKRQSLMELVEFIQSGSSKINEICQEEMIKMVSVNIFRCLPPAFHENTGQDATDPEEEEPCLEPAWPHLQLVYELLLRYVVSSDTDTKVAKRYIDHSFVLKLLDLFDSEDPREREYVKTILHRVYGKFMVHRPYIRKAINNIFYRFIYETERHSGITELLEILGSIINGFALPMKEEHKLFLVRALLPLHKPKPVSVYHQQLSYCISQFVEKDYKLADTVIRGLLKYWPVTNCQKEVLFLGELEEVLEATQAAEFQRCMVLLFRQIARCLNSPHFQVCRKWFFMLLIE
;
A
#
# COMPACT_ATOMS: atom_id res chain seq x y z
N MET A 1 -6.43 -59.68 20.89
CA MET A 1 -6.14 -59.04 22.19
C MET A 1 -6.08 -57.54 21.91
N VAL A 2 -7.22 -56.85 21.93
CA VAL A 2 -7.81 -56.19 23.10
C VAL A 2 -6.97 -54.99 23.57
N LEU A 3 -7.51 -53.81 23.24
CA LEU A 3 -7.63 -52.57 24.02
C LEU A 3 -6.96 -52.53 25.41
N GLY A 4 -6.39 -51.36 25.76
CA GLY A 4 -5.94 -51.08 27.13
C GLY A 4 -5.68 -49.61 27.40
N THR A 5 -6.74 -48.87 27.67
CA THR A 5 -6.77 -47.57 28.37
C THR A 5 -6.34 -47.71 29.83
N CYS A 6 -5.65 -46.70 30.39
CA CYS A 6 -5.70 -46.22 31.79
C CYS A 6 -4.67 -45.07 31.90
N GLY A 7 -4.91 -43.90 32.49
CA GLY A 7 -5.85 -43.54 33.54
C GLY A 7 -5.08 -43.00 34.75
N VAL A 8 -5.01 -41.67 34.86
CA VAL A 8 -5.04 -40.82 36.08
C VAL A 8 -4.15 -41.17 37.30
N LEU A 9 -3.34 -40.22 37.79
CA LEU A 9 -3.48 -39.68 39.16
C LEU A 9 -2.64 -38.41 39.43
N PHE A 10 -3.35 -37.35 39.81
CA PHE A 10 -2.88 -36.21 40.61
C PHE A 10 -2.58 -36.66 42.04
N ILE A 11 -1.50 -36.18 42.65
CA ILE A 11 -1.42 -36.02 44.11
C ILE A 11 -0.86 -34.63 44.43
N ALA A 12 -1.69 -33.84 45.08
CA ALA A 12 -1.37 -32.59 45.74
C ALA A 12 -0.60 -32.85 47.04
N ASN A 13 0.23 -31.90 47.47
CA ASN A 13 0.60 -31.77 48.88
C ASN A 13 0.52 -30.30 49.29
N ALA A 14 -0.14 -30.07 50.42
CA ALA A 14 -0.46 -28.80 51.02
C ALA A 14 0.36 -28.58 52.31
N ASP A 15 0.52 -27.29 52.63
CA ASP A 15 0.63 -26.64 53.95
C ASP A 15 1.91 -26.71 54.80
N GLY A 16 2.32 -25.51 55.29
CA GLY A 16 3.05 -25.37 56.57
C GLY A 16 3.95 -24.15 56.79
N TYR A 17 3.37 -22.96 57.02
CA TYR A 17 3.75 -21.84 57.93
C TYR A 17 5.23 -21.63 58.44
N GLY A 18 5.80 -20.43 58.23
CA GLY A 18 6.18 -19.47 59.29
C GLY A 18 7.51 -18.68 59.05
N PRO A 19 7.72 -17.47 59.61
CA PRO A 19 8.36 -16.30 58.94
C PRO A 19 9.81 -15.96 59.43
N PRO A 20 10.53 -14.93 58.91
CA PRO A 20 10.37 -13.54 59.41
C PRO A 20 10.71 -12.35 58.46
N ALA A 21 10.32 -11.15 58.93
CA ALA A 21 10.97 -9.84 58.85
C ALA A 21 10.75 -8.85 57.66
N ASN A 22 10.01 -7.78 58.00
CA ASN A 22 9.97 -6.42 57.46
C ASN A 22 11.26 -5.90 56.80
N ASN A 23 11.12 -5.31 55.62
CA ASN A 23 11.78 -4.04 55.29
C ASN A 23 10.90 -3.17 54.39
N ALA A 24 10.83 -1.90 54.76
CA ALA A 24 9.95 -0.89 54.23
C ALA A 24 10.47 -0.25 52.93
N ASN A 25 9.52 0.37 52.22
CA ASN A 25 9.68 1.46 51.24
C ASN A 25 10.35 1.15 49.90
N GLN A 26 9.51 0.90 48.89
CA GLN A 26 9.53 1.65 47.62
C GLN A 26 8.18 1.45 46.92
N THR A 27 7.29 2.43 47.07
CA THR A 27 6.08 2.57 46.25
C THR A 27 6.49 2.83 44.81
N GLU A 28 6.57 1.78 44.00
CA GLU A 28 6.43 1.89 42.56
C GLU A 28 5.03 2.40 42.28
N ALA A 29 4.94 3.63 41.77
CA ALA A 29 3.69 4.20 41.31
C ALA A 29 3.19 3.36 40.13
N VAL A 30 2.28 2.44 40.40
CA VAL A 30 1.46 1.77 39.40
C VAL A 30 0.72 2.88 38.65
N VAL A 31 1.17 3.17 37.42
CA VAL A 31 0.45 4.07 36.51
C VAL A 31 -0.81 3.32 36.08
N VAL A 32 -1.86 3.51 36.87
CA VAL A 32 -3.22 3.08 36.53
C VAL A 32 -3.61 3.84 35.25
N PRO A 33 -3.97 3.16 34.14
CA PRO A 33 -4.52 3.84 32.98
C PRO A 33 -5.83 4.52 33.40
N PRO A 34 -6.07 5.79 32.99
CA PRO A 34 -7.28 6.50 33.41
C PRO A 34 -8.54 5.74 32.96
N PRO A 35 -9.61 5.77 33.78
CA PRO A 35 -10.85 5.09 33.46
C PRO A 35 -11.49 5.71 32.22
N SER A 36 -12.19 4.87 31.48
CA SER A 36 -12.92 5.17 30.25
C SER A 36 -13.82 6.40 30.38
N GLY A 37 -13.74 7.35 29.43
CA GLY A 37 -14.91 8.14 29.05
C GLY A 37 -14.76 9.64 28.74
N THR A 38 -13.67 10.32 29.11
CA THR A 38 -13.54 11.77 28.83
C THR A 38 -12.19 12.12 28.23
N ILE A 39 -12.18 12.38 26.92
CA ILE A 39 -11.05 13.04 26.27
C ILE A 39 -11.01 14.49 26.80
N GLU A 40 -9.97 14.81 27.55
CA GLU A 40 -9.71 16.15 28.08
C GLU A 40 -8.74 16.91 27.17
N PRO A 41 -8.92 18.23 26.99
CA PRO A 41 -7.99 19.04 26.22
C PRO A 41 -6.65 19.15 26.95
N LEU A 42 -5.56 18.76 26.28
CA LEU A 42 -4.20 18.91 26.78
C LEU A 42 -3.62 20.28 26.36
N PRO A 43 -2.67 20.85 27.13
CA PRO A 43 -2.03 22.13 26.81
C PRO A 43 -1.29 22.08 25.46
N LEU A 44 -1.04 23.26 24.89
CA LEU A 44 -0.29 23.42 23.64
C LEU A 44 1.21 23.19 23.88
N PHE A 45 1.93 22.65 22.89
CA PHE A 45 3.39 22.44 23.02
C PHE A 45 4.19 23.74 23.29
N ARG A 46 3.68 24.88 22.81
CA ARG A 46 4.27 26.22 23.00
C ARG A 46 4.15 26.74 24.43
N ASP A 47 3.17 26.26 25.19
CA ASP A 47 2.88 26.73 26.55
C ASP A 47 3.62 25.92 27.61
N VAL A 48 4.36 24.87 27.20
CA VAL A 48 5.00 23.90 28.08
C VAL A 48 6.53 23.95 27.90
N PRO A 49 7.32 23.86 28.99
CA PRO A 49 8.78 23.80 28.93
C PRO A 49 9.29 22.65 28.06
N VAL A 50 10.44 22.85 27.39
CA VAL A 50 11.03 21.85 26.48
C VAL A 50 11.23 20.48 27.13
N SER A 51 11.56 20.46 28.43
CA SER A 51 11.73 19.23 29.24
C SER A 51 10.46 18.38 29.35
N GLU A 52 9.28 19.00 29.32
CA GLU A 52 7.99 18.31 29.47
C GLU A 52 7.33 17.95 28.14
N ARG A 53 7.82 18.51 27.02
CA ARG A 53 7.24 18.31 25.69
C ARG A 53 7.20 16.84 25.26
N GLN A 54 8.21 16.03 25.62
CA GLN A 54 8.20 14.60 25.29
C GLN A 54 7.09 13.84 26.02
N ASN A 55 6.87 14.12 27.31
CA ASN A 55 5.78 13.51 28.07
C ASN A 55 4.42 13.96 27.57
N LEU A 56 4.28 15.25 27.22
CA LEU A 56 3.06 15.78 26.59
C LEU A 56 2.77 15.12 25.25
N PHE A 57 3.82 14.87 24.44
CA PHE A 57 3.71 14.17 23.16
C PHE A 57 3.12 12.77 23.34
N ILE A 58 3.64 11.99 24.31
CA ILE A 58 3.11 10.65 24.63
C ILE A 58 1.65 10.73 25.10
N ARG A 59 1.29 11.68 25.97
CA ARG A 59 -0.10 11.85 26.43
C ARG A 59 -1.05 12.19 25.28
N LYS A 60 -0.65 13.07 24.36
CA LYS A 60 -1.44 13.39 23.15
C LYS A 60 -1.59 12.17 22.24
N LEU A 61 -0.54 11.36 22.07
CA LEU A 61 -0.63 10.09 21.33
C LEU A 61 -1.65 9.12 21.94
N GLN A 62 -1.65 8.97 23.27
CA GLN A 62 -2.60 8.10 23.97
C GLN A 62 -4.05 8.55 23.76
N ILE A 63 -4.33 9.86 23.77
CA ILE A 63 -5.65 10.38 23.42
C ILE A 63 -6.02 10.00 21.98
N CYS A 64 -5.08 10.13 21.04
CA CYS A 64 -5.29 9.82 19.64
C CYS A 64 -5.48 8.31 19.35
N CYS A 65 -5.13 7.42 20.28
CA CYS A 65 -5.44 5.99 20.18
C CYS A 65 -6.93 5.68 20.33
N HIS A 66 -7.73 6.57 20.92
CA HIS A 66 -9.17 6.36 21.03
C HIS A 66 -9.83 6.52 19.65
N THR A 67 -10.43 5.44 19.16
CA THR A 67 -11.22 5.45 17.92
C THR A 67 -12.59 6.08 18.20
N LEU A 68 -13.00 6.99 17.33
CA LEU A 68 -14.29 7.70 17.44
C LEU A 68 -15.14 7.32 16.24
N ASP A 69 -16.43 7.12 16.48
CA ASP A 69 -17.38 6.73 15.44
C ASP A 69 -17.82 7.96 14.65
N PHE A 70 -17.66 7.90 13.32
CA PHE A 70 -18.04 8.95 12.38
C PHE A 70 -19.32 8.64 11.60
N THR A 71 -19.97 7.49 11.84
CA THR A 71 -21.27 7.18 11.22
C THR A 71 -22.36 8.15 11.68
N ASP A 72 -22.26 8.62 12.92
CA ASP A 72 -23.08 9.71 13.48
C ASP A 72 -22.22 10.95 13.73
N THR A 73 -22.34 11.95 12.85
CA THR A 73 -21.55 13.19 12.90
C THR A 73 -21.85 14.05 14.13
N MET A 74 -23.03 13.89 14.73
CA MET A 74 -23.49 14.69 15.87
C MET A 74 -23.09 14.09 17.23
N LYS A 75 -22.66 12.82 17.26
CA LYS A 75 -22.10 12.20 18.46
C LYS A 75 -20.64 12.61 18.68
N SER A 76 -20.31 12.86 19.94
CA SER A 76 -18.94 13.09 20.41
C SER A 76 -18.20 14.23 19.68
N VAL A 77 -18.92 15.30 19.30
CA VAL A 77 -18.36 16.44 18.53
C VAL A 77 -17.18 17.08 19.25
N ARG A 78 -17.29 17.24 20.58
CA ARG A 78 -16.23 17.81 21.42
C ARG A 78 -14.98 16.93 21.40
N GLU A 79 -15.14 15.63 21.61
CA GLU A 79 -14.05 14.66 21.59
C GLU A 79 -13.40 14.55 20.22
N LYS A 80 -14.20 14.60 19.15
CA LYS A 80 -13.72 14.62 17.76
C LYS A 80 -12.85 15.84 17.50
N GLU A 81 -13.26 17.00 17.98
CA GLU A 81 -12.48 18.23 17.81
C GLU A 81 -11.19 18.22 18.63
N ILE A 82 -11.23 17.73 19.88
CA ILE A 82 -10.01 17.60 20.71
C ILE A 82 -9.00 16.65 20.06
N LYS A 83 -9.46 15.51 19.54
CA LYS A 83 -8.58 14.56 18.82
C LYS A 83 -8.01 15.19 17.55
N ARG A 84 -8.83 15.91 16.77
CA ARG A 84 -8.39 16.60 15.54
C ARG A 84 -7.30 17.64 15.85
N GLN A 85 -7.51 18.48 16.87
CA GLN A 85 -6.55 19.49 17.30
C GLN A 85 -5.25 18.85 17.82
N SER A 86 -5.36 17.78 18.60
CA SER A 86 -4.20 17.04 19.10
C SER A 86 -3.39 16.42 17.97
N LEU A 87 -4.04 15.84 16.96
CA LEU A 87 -3.36 15.28 15.77
C LEU A 87 -2.63 16.37 14.96
N MET A 88 -3.25 17.53 14.73
CA MET A 88 -2.59 18.65 14.05
C MET A 88 -1.33 19.11 14.78
N GLU A 89 -1.41 19.26 16.11
CA GLU A 89 -0.25 19.64 16.92
C GLU A 89 0.87 18.58 16.87
N LEU A 90 0.53 17.29 16.82
CA LEU A 90 1.51 16.22 16.67
C LEU A 90 2.21 16.30 15.30
N VAL A 91 1.46 16.58 14.22
CA VAL A 91 2.02 16.78 12.88
C VAL A 91 2.98 17.97 12.87
N GLU A 92 2.56 19.12 13.41
CA GLU A 92 3.39 20.32 13.51
C GLU A 92 4.65 20.07 14.36
N PHE A 93 4.52 19.32 15.46
CA PHE A 93 5.64 18.98 16.33
C PHE A 93 6.72 18.18 15.56
N ILE A 94 6.31 17.14 14.83
CA ILE A 94 7.23 16.33 14.01
C ILE A 94 7.84 17.15 12.86
N GLN A 95 7.02 17.96 12.19
CA GLN A 95 7.46 18.80 11.07
C GLN A 95 8.46 19.87 11.50
N SER A 96 8.29 20.44 12.70
CA SER A 96 9.16 21.50 13.20
C SER A 96 10.60 21.06 13.44
N GLY A 97 10.86 19.75 13.59
CA GLY A 97 12.18 19.22 13.96
C GLY A 97 12.68 19.74 15.32
N SER A 98 11.81 20.35 16.13
CA SER A 98 12.21 21.11 17.32
C SER A 98 12.71 20.23 18.47
N SER A 99 12.52 18.91 18.40
CA SER A 99 12.99 17.96 19.41
C SER A 99 13.23 16.58 18.78
N LYS A 100 14.37 15.96 19.10
CA LYS A 100 14.64 14.58 18.72
C LYS A 100 13.62 13.66 19.39
N ILE A 101 12.98 12.82 18.57
CA ILE A 101 12.02 11.81 19.04
C ILE A 101 12.80 10.64 19.63
N ASN A 102 12.67 10.43 20.94
CA ASN A 102 13.29 9.29 21.61
C ASN A 102 12.61 7.97 21.20
N GLU A 103 13.20 6.83 21.59
CA GLU A 103 12.69 5.50 21.22
C GLU A 103 11.26 5.24 21.70
N ILE A 104 10.93 5.64 22.94
CA ILE A 104 9.59 5.46 23.55
C ILE A 104 8.52 6.24 22.77
N CYS A 105 8.80 7.48 22.39
CA CYS A 105 7.90 8.30 21.59
C CYS A 105 7.69 7.71 20.20
N GLN A 106 8.71 7.09 19.60
CA GLN A 106 8.56 6.42 18.30
C GLN A 106 7.64 5.19 18.41
N GLU A 107 7.83 4.37 19.45
CA GLU A 107 6.99 3.20 19.70
C GLU A 107 5.52 3.57 19.86
N GLU A 108 5.22 4.51 20.78
CA GLU A 108 3.84 4.94 21.03
C GLU A 108 3.23 5.63 19.81
N MET A 109 4.04 6.32 18.99
CA MET A 109 3.55 6.91 17.75
C MET A 109 3.18 5.86 16.71
N ILE A 110 4.04 4.87 16.45
CA ILE A 110 3.73 3.80 15.50
C ILE A 110 2.55 2.96 15.98
N LYS A 111 2.42 2.74 17.29
CA LYS A 111 1.24 2.10 17.89
C LYS A 111 -0.02 2.91 17.66
N MET A 112 -0.02 4.22 17.92
CA MET A 112 -1.17 5.11 17.69
C MET A 112 -1.57 5.10 16.22
N VAL A 113 -0.60 5.22 15.31
CA VAL A 113 -0.82 5.13 13.86
C VAL A 113 -1.46 3.80 13.50
N SER A 114 -0.88 2.69 13.96
CA SER A 114 -1.34 1.32 13.67
C SER A 114 -2.78 1.09 14.11
N VAL A 115 -3.17 1.58 15.29
CA VAL A 115 -4.55 1.44 15.82
C VAL A 115 -5.57 2.21 15.00
N ASN A 116 -5.16 3.33 14.38
CA ASN A 116 -6.07 4.16 13.58
C ASN A 116 -6.14 3.70 12.11
N ILE A 117 -5.01 3.37 11.48
CA ILE A 117 -4.99 3.07 10.02
C ILE A 117 -5.29 1.59 9.71
N PHE A 118 -4.83 0.65 10.53
CA PHE A 118 -5.00 -0.78 10.25
C PHE A 118 -6.35 -1.27 10.75
N ARG A 119 -7.36 -1.08 9.90
CA ARG A 119 -8.74 -1.51 10.11
C ARG A 119 -9.15 -2.49 9.02
N CYS A 120 -10.24 -3.23 9.27
CA CYS A 120 -10.91 -3.96 8.20
C CYS A 120 -11.57 -2.92 7.29
N LEU A 121 -11.30 -3.01 5.98
CA LEU A 121 -11.97 -2.17 5.00
C LEU A 121 -13.47 -2.55 4.94
N PRO A 122 -14.37 -1.60 4.66
CA PRO A 122 -15.77 -1.91 4.46
C PRO A 122 -15.92 -2.91 3.28
N PRO A 123 -16.92 -3.81 3.32
CA PRO A 123 -17.17 -4.72 2.21
C PRO A 123 -17.47 -3.93 0.94
N ALA A 124 -16.89 -4.35 -0.17
CA ALA A 124 -17.05 -3.65 -1.44
C ALA A 124 -18.52 -3.66 -1.90
N PHE A 125 -18.94 -2.64 -2.64
CA PHE A 125 -20.35 -2.48 -3.04
C PHE A 125 -20.95 -3.73 -3.73
N HIS A 126 -20.15 -4.38 -4.58
CA HIS A 126 -20.54 -5.59 -5.30
C HIS A 126 -20.72 -6.82 -4.40
N GLU A 127 -20.00 -6.92 -3.27
CA GLU A 127 -20.19 -8.00 -2.29
C GLU A 127 -21.55 -7.87 -1.59
N ASN A 128 -22.06 -6.65 -1.46
CA ASN A 128 -23.35 -6.36 -0.84
C ASN A 128 -24.53 -6.56 -1.80
N THR A 129 -24.33 -6.36 -3.11
CA THR A 129 -25.39 -6.44 -4.14
C THR A 129 -25.41 -7.75 -4.92
N GLY A 130 -24.31 -8.52 -4.90
CA GLY A 130 -24.17 -9.78 -5.66
C GLY A 130 -24.19 -9.60 -7.18
N GLN A 131 -24.09 -8.36 -7.67
CA GLN A 131 -24.03 -8.03 -9.08
C GLN A 131 -22.57 -7.84 -9.49
N ASP A 132 -22.16 -8.50 -10.58
CA ASP A 132 -20.91 -8.15 -11.25
C ASP A 132 -21.10 -6.75 -11.85
N ALA A 133 -20.30 -5.79 -11.38
CA ALA A 133 -20.29 -4.43 -11.92
C ALA A 133 -20.17 -4.49 -13.45
N THR A 134 -21.20 -3.97 -14.13
CA THR A 134 -21.25 -3.95 -15.61
C THR A 134 -20.15 -3.07 -16.18
N ASP A 135 -19.73 -2.04 -15.41
CA ASP A 135 -18.59 -1.17 -15.69
C ASP A 135 -17.96 -0.65 -14.38
N PRO A 136 -16.70 -1.02 -14.06
CA PRO A 136 -16.00 -0.49 -12.89
C PRO A 136 -15.65 1.00 -12.98
N GLU A 137 -15.74 1.63 -14.17
CA GLU A 137 -15.53 3.08 -14.32
C GLU A 137 -16.74 3.92 -13.86
N GLU A 138 -17.92 3.30 -13.69
CA GLU A 138 -19.16 3.98 -13.29
C GLU A 138 -19.48 3.88 -11.79
N GLU A 139 -18.69 3.13 -11.00
CA GLU A 139 -18.92 2.98 -9.55
C GLU A 139 -18.45 4.23 -8.78
N GLU A 140 -19.36 4.86 -8.04
CA GLU A 140 -19.03 5.99 -7.17
C GLU A 140 -18.21 5.49 -5.96
N PRO A 141 -17.00 6.01 -5.72
CA PRO A 141 -16.11 5.48 -4.69
C PRO A 141 -16.66 5.75 -3.28
N CYS A 142 -16.65 4.72 -2.43
CA CYS A 142 -17.02 4.89 -1.02
C CYS A 142 -15.98 5.75 -0.30
N LEU A 143 -16.40 6.93 0.16
CA LEU A 143 -15.55 7.84 0.92
C LEU A 143 -15.54 7.47 2.41
N GLU A 144 -14.35 7.49 3.00
CA GLU A 144 -14.19 7.15 4.42
C GLU A 144 -14.73 8.27 5.33
N PRO A 145 -15.75 8.00 6.19
CA PRO A 145 -16.33 9.02 7.06
C PRO A 145 -15.36 9.54 8.14
N ALA A 146 -14.39 8.72 8.58
CA ALA A 146 -13.37 9.11 9.56
C ALA A 146 -12.21 9.92 8.95
N TRP A 147 -12.29 10.32 7.67
CA TRP A 147 -11.25 11.04 6.95
C TRP A 147 -10.66 12.26 7.67
N PRO A 148 -11.44 13.12 8.35
CA PRO A 148 -10.88 14.28 9.07
C PRO A 148 -9.82 13.93 10.13
N HIS A 149 -9.88 12.71 10.70
CA HIS A 149 -8.83 12.22 11.59
C HIS A 149 -7.80 11.39 10.85
N LEU A 150 -8.22 10.49 9.96
CA LEU A 150 -7.32 9.60 9.24
C LEU A 150 -6.32 10.36 8.38
N GLN A 151 -6.74 11.43 7.71
CA GLN A 151 -5.85 12.30 6.95
C GLN A 151 -4.67 12.78 7.81
N LEU A 152 -4.93 13.23 9.04
CA LEU A 152 -3.89 13.72 9.95
C LEU A 152 -2.99 12.59 10.47
N VAL A 153 -3.54 11.39 10.65
CA VAL A 153 -2.75 10.20 11.04
C VAL A 153 -1.81 9.79 9.90
N TYR A 154 -2.29 9.79 8.66
CA TYR A 154 -1.46 9.54 7.48
C TYR A 154 -0.39 10.62 7.28
N GLU A 155 -0.77 11.90 7.45
CA GLU A 155 0.17 13.01 7.40
C GLU A 155 1.27 12.85 8.46
N LEU A 156 0.90 12.50 9.69
CA LEU A 156 1.85 12.24 10.78
C LEU A 156 2.84 11.12 10.42
N LEU A 157 2.32 9.98 9.92
CA LEU A 157 3.15 8.86 9.47
C LEU A 157 4.08 9.28 8.33
N LEU A 158 3.58 10.03 7.35
CA LEU A 158 4.37 10.53 6.23
C LEU A 158 5.49 11.46 6.71
N ARG A 159 5.19 12.41 7.60
CA ARG A 159 6.20 13.32 8.18
C ARG A 159 7.25 12.55 8.97
N TYR A 160 6.87 11.54 9.74
CA TYR A 160 7.81 10.67 10.43
C TYR A 160 8.72 9.92 9.45
N VAL A 161 8.16 9.29 8.41
CA VAL A 161 8.95 8.53 7.43
C VAL A 161 9.88 9.45 6.62
N VAL A 162 9.47 10.67 6.28
CA VAL A 162 10.28 11.62 5.50
C VAL A 162 11.34 12.32 6.36
N SER A 163 11.11 12.49 7.66
CA SER A 163 12.04 13.19 8.57
C SER A 163 13.47 12.64 8.52
N SER A 164 14.45 13.53 8.33
CA SER A 164 15.88 13.21 8.34
C SER A 164 16.38 12.81 9.73
N ASP A 165 15.70 13.23 10.78
CA ASP A 165 16.09 12.97 12.17
C ASP A 165 15.71 11.55 12.64
N THR A 166 14.96 10.81 11.83
CA THR A 166 14.53 9.45 12.14
C THR A 166 15.66 8.47 11.88
N ASP A 167 16.22 7.90 12.95
CA ASP A 167 17.23 6.84 12.86
C ASP A 167 16.63 5.57 12.27
N THR A 168 17.08 5.21 11.06
CA THR A 168 16.61 4.02 10.33
C THR A 168 16.96 2.71 11.03
N LYS A 169 17.99 2.68 11.89
CA LYS A 169 18.35 1.49 12.67
C LYS A 169 17.35 1.20 13.78
N VAL A 170 16.75 2.25 14.35
CA VAL A 170 15.74 2.15 15.39
C VAL A 170 14.36 1.95 14.76
N ALA A 171 13.99 2.80 13.79
CA ALA A 171 12.67 2.82 13.17
C ALA A 171 12.28 1.50 12.49
N LYS A 172 13.24 0.76 11.93
CA LYS A 172 13.00 -0.58 11.32
C LYS A 172 12.52 -1.65 12.31
N ARG A 173 12.62 -1.40 13.63
CA ARG A 173 12.07 -2.30 14.66
C ARG A 173 10.55 -2.17 14.76
N TYR A 174 10.01 -1.02 14.39
CA TYR A 174 8.59 -0.70 14.49
C TYR A 174 7.90 -0.76 13.12
N ILE A 175 8.58 -0.29 12.06
CA ILE A 175 8.16 -0.53 10.68
C ILE A 175 8.76 -1.87 10.28
N ASP A 176 8.10 -2.97 10.62
CA ASP A 176 8.53 -4.32 10.29
C ASP A 176 7.76 -4.89 9.09
N HIS A 177 7.97 -6.16 8.75
CA HIS A 177 7.24 -6.80 7.65
C HIS A 177 5.73 -6.91 7.89
N SER A 178 5.30 -7.01 9.16
CA SER A 178 3.88 -7.04 9.52
C SER A 178 3.24 -5.68 9.28
N PHE A 179 3.90 -4.59 9.68
CA PHE A 179 3.48 -3.23 9.40
C PHE A 179 3.36 -2.99 7.89
N VAL A 180 4.38 -3.38 7.13
CA VAL A 180 4.40 -3.22 5.66
C VAL A 180 3.28 -4.03 4.99
N LEU A 181 3.01 -5.24 5.46
CA LEU A 181 1.91 -6.06 4.93
C LEU A 181 0.56 -5.38 5.16
N LYS A 182 0.28 -4.97 6.40
CA LYS A 182 -0.97 -4.27 6.72
C LYS A 182 -1.10 -2.94 5.97
N LEU A 183 0.01 -2.25 5.72
CA LEU A 183 0.01 -1.04 4.88
C LEU A 183 -0.32 -1.36 3.42
N LEU A 184 0.16 -2.50 2.90
CA LEU A 184 -0.16 -2.96 1.56
C LEU A 184 -1.64 -3.35 1.41
N ASP A 185 -2.24 -3.95 2.45
CA ASP A 185 -3.67 -4.30 2.44
C ASP A 185 -4.58 -3.07 2.28
N LEU A 186 -4.12 -1.88 2.71
CA LEU A 186 -4.86 -0.62 2.57
C LEU A 186 -4.91 -0.08 1.14
N PHE A 187 -4.15 -0.62 0.19
CA PHE A 187 -4.30 -0.27 -1.23
C PHE A 187 -5.65 -0.72 -1.80
N ASP A 188 -6.33 -1.67 -1.14
CA ASP A 188 -7.66 -2.10 -1.57
C ASP A 188 -8.78 -1.16 -1.09
N SER A 189 -8.45 -0.06 -0.40
CA SER A 189 -9.42 0.97 -0.02
C SER A 189 -10.09 1.58 -1.26
N GLU A 190 -11.41 1.72 -1.23
CA GLU A 190 -12.18 2.40 -2.28
C GLU A 190 -11.93 3.91 -2.30
N ASP A 191 -11.47 4.51 -1.19
CA ASP A 191 -11.20 5.95 -1.09
C ASP A 191 -9.87 6.31 -1.79
N PRO A 192 -9.90 7.05 -2.92
CA PRO A 192 -8.68 7.41 -3.65
C PRO A 192 -7.73 8.28 -2.83
N ARG A 193 -8.24 9.05 -1.86
CA ARG A 193 -7.42 9.91 -1.00
C ARG A 193 -6.56 9.07 -0.07
N GLU A 194 -7.11 7.97 0.45
CA GLU A 194 -6.38 7.02 1.29
C GLU A 194 -5.29 6.33 0.48
N ARG A 195 -5.63 5.85 -0.72
CA ARG A 195 -4.66 5.20 -1.63
C ARG A 195 -3.48 6.12 -1.97
N GLU A 196 -3.72 7.42 -2.21
CA GLU A 196 -2.65 8.37 -2.52
C GLU A 196 -1.65 8.55 -1.36
N TYR A 197 -2.15 8.61 -0.12
CA TYR A 197 -1.29 8.66 1.07
C TYR A 197 -0.51 7.37 1.26
N VAL A 198 -1.19 6.22 1.17
CA VAL A 198 -0.57 4.89 1.29
C VAL A 198 0.50 4.71 0.21
N LYS A 199 0.23 5.13 -1.02
CA LYS A 199 1.18 5.14 -2.14
C LYS A 199 2.45 5.91 -1.79
N THR A 200 2.27 7.16 -1.38
CA THR A 200 3.37 8.05 -1.03
C THR A 200 4.19 7.49 0.12
N ILE A 201 3.54 7.00 1.18
CA ILE A 201 4.21 6.44 2.36
C ILE A 201 4.98 5.18 2.00
N LEU A 202 4.37 4.24 1.26
CA LEU A 202 5.04 3.01 0.85
C LEU A 202 6.27 3.29 -0.02
N HIS A 203 6.16 4.24 -0.95
CA HIS A 203 7.30 4.65 -1.77
C HIS A 203 8.46 5.22 -0.92
N ARG A 204 8.15 6.07 0.07
CA ARG A 204 9.16 6.60 1.01
C ARG A 204 9.76 5.50 1.89
N VAL A 205 8.96 4.56 2.36
CA VAL A 205 9.42 3.39 3.12
C VAL A 205 10.37 2.55 2.27
N TYR A 206 10.02 2.25 1.02
CA TYR A 206 10.87 1.50 0.09
C TYR A 206 12.22 2.20 -0.17
N GLY A 207 12.18 3.52 -0.36
CA GLY A 207 13.38 4.34 -0.56
C GLY A 207 14.31 4.33 0.66
N LYS A 208 13.75 4.63 1.83
CA LYS A 208 14.49 4.83 3.10
C LYS A 208 14.95 3.52 3.75
N PHE A 209 14.11 2.49 3.76
CA PHE A 209 14.37 1.23 4.46
C PHE A 209 14.72 0.12 3.47
N MET A 210 16.00 0.06 3.09
CA MET A 210 16.48 -0.93 2.11
C MET A 210 16.18 -2.38 2.49
N VAL A 211 16.10 -2.69 3.79
CA VAL A 211 15.82 -4.04 4.32
C VAL A 211 14.44 -4.57 3.89
N HIS A 212 13.44 -3.69 3.68
CA HIS A 212 12.10 -4.11 3.29
C HIS A 212 11.91 -4.24 1.79
N ARG A 213 12.85 -3.76 0.96
CA ARG A 213 12.70 -3.76 -0.50
C ARG A 213 12.38 -5.14 -1.09
N PRO A 214 13.06 -6.24 -0.71
CA PRO A 214 12.74 -7.58 -1.23
C PRO A 214 11.34 -8.02 -0.80
N TYR A 215 10.95 -7.73 0.44
CA TYR A 215 9.64 -8.10 0.98
C TYR A 215 8.51 -7.34 0.27
N ILE A 216 8.64 -6.02 0.10
CA ILE A 216 7.68 -5.17 -0.61
C ILE A 216 7.48 -5.69 -2.05
N ARG A 217 8.57 -5.92 -2.80
CA ARG A 217 8.46 -6.45 -4.17
C ARG A 217 7.74 -7.81 -4.21
N LYS A 218 8.05 -8.71 -3.28
CA LYS A 218 7.38 -10.01 -3.18
C LYS A 218 5.89 -9.88 -2.85
N ALA A 219 5.54 -9.00 -1.91
CA ALA A 219 4.17 -8.79 -1.50
C ALA A 219 3.32 -8.16 -2.61
N ILE A 220 3.83 -7.14 -3.31
CA ILE A 220 3.15 -6.55 -4.47
C ILE A 220 2.97 -7.60 -5.58
N ASN A 221 3.98 -8.44 -5.82
CA ASN A 221 3.87 -9.52 -6.79
C ASN A 221 2.76 -10.52 -6.41
N ASN A 222 2.64 -10.89 -5.13
CA ASN A 222 1.55 -11.74 -4.66
C ASN A 222 0.17 -11.10 -4.84
N ILE A 223 0.04 -9.78 -4.62
CA ILE A 223 -1.20 -9.04 -4.88
C ILE A 223 -1.55 -9.13 -6.37
N PHE A 224 -0.58 -8.92 -7.27
CA PHE A 224 -0.80 -9.07 -8.70
C PHE A 224 -1.18 -10.49 -9.10
N TYR A 225 -0.55 -11.52 -8.54
CA TYR A 225 -0.96 -12.91 -8.81
C TYR A 225 -2.41 -13.16 -8.38
N ARG A 226 -2.79 -12.76 -7.18
CA ARG A 226 -4.16 -12.90 -6.69
C ARG A 226 -5.15 -12.14 -7.57
N PHE A 227 -4.81 -10.91 -7.96
CA PHE A 227 -5.62 -10.11 -8.87
C PHE A 227 -5.79 -10.77 -10.24
N ILE A 228 -4.72 -11.26 -10.87
CA ILE A 228 -4.76 -11.80 -12.25
C ILE A 228 -5.44 -13.17 -12.32
N TYR A 229 -5.29 -14.00 -11.29
CA TYR A 229 -5.66 -15.42 -11.35
C TYR A 229 -6.83 -15.81 -10.45
N GLU A 230 -7.19 -15.00 -9.44
CA GLU A 230 -8.23 -15.34 -8.47
C GLU A 230 -9.39 -14.35 -8.46
N THR A 231 -9.12 -13.05 -8.24
CA THR A 231 -10.18 -12.09 -7.93
C THR A 231 -10.59 -11.21 -9.11
N GLU A 232 -9.66 -10.87 -10.00
CA GLU A 232 -9.82 -9.82 -11.03
C GLU A 232 -10.35 -8.48 -10.46
N ARG A 233 -10.20 -8.27 -9.15
CA ARG A 233 -10.69 -7.10 -8.40
C ARG A 233 -9.65 -6.68 -7.38
N HIS A 234 -9.27 -5.40 -7.44
CA HIS A 234 -8.40 -4.74 -6.48
C HIS A 234 -8.35 -3.23 -6.80
N SER A 235 -8.65 -2.36 -5.83
CA SER A 235 -8.79 -0.90 -6.10
C SER A 235 -7.47 -0.18 -6.35
N GLY A 236 -6.36 -0.69 -5.80
CA GLY A 236 -5.06 0.01 -5.82
C GLY A 236 -4.03 -0.44 -6.85
N ILE A 237 -4.43 -1.12 -7.94
CA ILE A 237 -3.46 -1.64 -8.93
C ILE A 237 -2.69 -0.49 -9.60
N THR A 238 -3.38 0.62 -9.93
CA THR A 238 -2.79 1.81 -10.54
C THR A 238 -1.67 2.38 -9.67
N GLU A 239 -1.94 2.64 -8.39
CA GLU A 239 -0.99 3.23 -7.44
C GLU A 239 0.20 2.30 -7.16
N LEU A 240 -0.03 0.98 -7.10
CA LEU A 240 1.04 -0.01 -6.98
C LEU A 240 1.96 0.01 -8.22
N LEU A 241 1.40 0.15 -9.43
CA LEU A 241 2.17 0.27 -10.66
C LEU A 241 2.97 1.59 -10.71
N GLU A 242 2.45 2.72 -10.21
CA GLU A 242 3.23 3.96 -10.13
C GLU A 242 4.49 3.81 -9.28
N ILE A 243 4.36 3.14 -8.12
CA ILE A 243 5.50 2.84 -7.26
C ILE A 243 6.49 1.94 -8.00
N LEU A 244 5.98 0.88 -8.64
CA LEU A 244 6.83 -0.04 -9.41
C LEU A 244 7.55 0.66 -10.56
N GLY A 245 6.90 1.57 -11.28
CA GLY A 245 7.54 2.37 -12.34
C GLY A 245 8.77 3.12 -11.82
N SER A 246 8.63 3.79 -10.67
CA SER A 246 9.77 4.44 -10.01
C SER A 246 10.86 3.45 -9.57
N ILE A 247 10.47 2.28 -9.07
CA ILE A 247 11.40 1.21 -8.67
C ILE A 247 12.17 0.66 -9.87
N ILE A 248 11.50 0.43 -11.00
CA ILE A 248 12.07 -0.13 -12.23
C ILE A 248 13.09 0.85 -12.82
N ASN A 249 12.77 2.14 -12.84
CA ASN A 249 13.72 3.16 -13.27
C ASN A 249 15.00 3.16 -12.39
N GLY A 250 14.89 2.80 -11.12
CA GLY A 250 16.02 2.66 -10.19
C GLY A 250 16.82 1.35 -10.32
N PHE A 251 16.48 0.44 -11.23
CA PHE A 251 17.23 -0.83 -11.37
C PHE A 251 18.66 -0.62 -11.87
N ALA A 252 19.59 -1.33 -11.24
CA ALA A 252 20.98 -1.39 -11.66
C ALA A 252 21.13 -2.29 -12.90
N LEU A 253 22.06 -1.92 -13.79
CA LEU A 253 22.45 -2.72 -14.95
C LEU A 253 23.72 -3.52 -14.63
N PRO A 254 23.83 -4.79 -15.08
CA PRO A 254 22.82 -5.56 -15.80
C PRO A 254 21.62 -5.93 -14.91
N MET A 255 20.43 -5.95 -15.50
CA MET A 255 19.21 -6.28 -14.76
C MET A 255 19.26 -7.70 -14.21
N LYS A 256 18.84 -7.85 -12.94
CA LYS A 256 18.75 -9.16 -12.29
C LYS A 256 17.65 -10.02 -12.91
N GLU A 257 17.88 -11.33 -12.90
CA GLU A 257 16.92 -12.32 -13.42
C GLU A 257 15.56 -12.27 -12.71
N GLU A 258 15.54 -11.97 -11.39
CA GLU A 258 14.29 -11.79 -10.64
C GLU A 258 13.39 -10.69 -11.24
N HIS A 259 13.97 -9.62 -11.79
CA HIS A 259 13.23 -8.52 -12.40
C HIS A 259 12.71 -8.88 -13.79
N LYS A 260 13.48 -9.66 -14.56
CA LYS A 260 13.05 -10.20 -15.87
C LYS A 260 11.89 -11.17 -15.69
N LEU A 261 11.96 -12.05 -14.69
CA LEU A 261 10.86 -12.94 -14.33
C LEU A 261 9.62 -12.17 -13.87
N PHE A 262 9.79 -11.07 -13.14
CA PHE A 262 8.68 -10.21 -12.74
C PHE A 262 7.94 -9.59 -13.94
N LEU A 263 8.68 -9.09 -14.94
CA LEU A 263 8.10 -8.60 -16.20
C LEU A 263 7.24 -9.69 -16.88
N VAL A 264 7.80 -10.88 -17.06
CA VAL A 264 7.15 -11.95 -17.83
C VAL A 264 5.97 -12.59 -17.09
N ARG A 265 6.07 -12.74 -15.77
CA ARG A 265 5.10 -13.50 -14.97
C ARG A 265 4.04 -12.64 -14.27
N ALA A 266 4.30 -11.35 -14.05
CA ALA A 266 3.37 -10.46 -13.37
C ALA A 266 2.92 -9.31 -14.29
N LEU A 267 3.84 -8.50 -14.82
CA LEU A 267 3.46 -7.31 -15.60
C LEU A 267 2.79 -7.65 -16.93
N LEU A 268 3.35 -8.55 -17.76
CA LEU A 268 2.70 -8.92 -19.01
C LEU A 268 1.30 -9.54 -18.80
N PRO A 269 1.11 -10.47 -17.84
CA PRO A 269 -0.23 -10.99 -17.53
C PRO A 269 -1.22 -9.97 -16.95
N LEU A 270 -0.80 -8.81 -16.43
CA LEU A 270 -1.72 -7.74 -16.00
C LEU A 270 -2.52 -7.14 -17.17
N HIS A 271 -2.16 -7.41 -18.41
CA HIS A 271 -2.98 -7.05 -19.58
C HIS A 271 -4.19 -7.97 -19.75
N LYS A 272 -4.27 -9.10 -19.04
CA LYS A 272 -5.35 -10.09 -19.19
C LYS A 272 -6.69 -9.62 -18.57
N PRO A 273 -6.75 -9.11 -17.32
CA PRO A 273 -8.01 -8.75 -16.68
C PRO A 273 -8.87 -7.75 -17.48
N LYS A 274 -10.18 -7.78 -17.24
CA LYS A 274 -11.14 -6.88 -17.89
C LYS A 274 -10.92 -5.39 -17.58
N PRO A 275 -10.68 -4.96 -16.32
CA PRO A 275 -10.58 -3.53 -15.97
C PRO A 275 -9.21 -2.93 -16.31
N VAL A 276 -8.56 -3.39 -17.38
CA VAL A 276 -7.21 -2.93 -17.74
C VAL A 276 -7.17 -1.43 -18.04
N SER A 277 -8.26 -0.83 -18.54
CA SER A 277 -8.34 0.60 -18.84
C SER A 277 -7.98 1.48 -17.65
N VAL A 278 -8.36 1.06 -16.44
CA VAL A 278 -8.16 1.81 -15.18
C VAL A 278 -6.68 2.01 -14.84
N TYR A 279 -5.82 1.04 -15.18
CA TYR A 279 -4.40 1.04 -14.81
C TYR A 279 -3.45 0.93 -16.01
N HIS A 280 -3.97 0.94 -17.23
CA HIS A 280 -3.20 0.69 -18.45
C HIS A 280 -2.05 1.68 -18.63
N GLN A 281 -2.29 2.97 -18.37
CA GLN A 281 -1.26 4.00 -18.55
C GLN A 281 -0.03 3.72 -17.68
N GLN A 282 -0.23 3.39 -16.41
CA GLN A 282 0.83 3.06 -15.47
C GLN A 282 1.51 1.73 -15.81
N LEU A 283 0.76 0.77 -16.35
CA LEU A 283 1.31 -0.49 -16.84
C LEU A 283 2.21 -0.28 -18.07
N SER A 284 1.73 0.45 -19.08
CA SER A 284 2.50 0.83 -20.28
C SER A 284 3.80 1.53 -19.89
N TYR A 285 3.72 2.49 -18.96
CA TYR A 285 4.92 3.15 -18.42
C TYR A 285 5.92 2.14 -17.82
N CYS A 286 5.45 1.20 -17.00
CA CYS A 286 6.33 0.17 -16.44
C CYS A 286 6.97 -0.71 -17.52
N ILE A 287 6.20 -1.13 -18.53
CA ILE A 287 6.69 -1.96 -19.64
C ILE A 287 7.75 -1.21 -20.45
N SER A 288 7.48 0.03 -20.84
CA SER A 288 8.42 0.88 -21.57
C SER A 288 9.72 1.10 -20.79
N GLN A 289 9.63 1.32 -19.46
CA GLN A 289 10.83 1.42 -18.60
C GLN A 289 11.67 0.14 -18.59
N PHE A 290 11.07 -1.06 -18.67
CA PHE A 290 11.83 -2.30 -18.79
C PHE A 290 12.59 -2.39 -20.13
N VAL A 291 11.96 -1.99 -21.23
CA VAL A 291 12.57 -2.02 -22.57
C VAL A 291 13.68 -0.99 -22.69
N GLU A 292 13.50 0.22 -22.14
CA GLU A 292 14.53 1.25 -22.08
C GLU A 292 15.78 0.79 -21.31
N LYS A 293 15.60 0.03 -20.23
CA LYS A 293 16.72 -0.50 -19.42
C LYS A 293 17.47 -1.66 -20.09
N ASP A 294 16.76 -2.53 -20.79
CA ASP A 294 17.35 -3.65 -21.52
C ASP A 294 16.56 -3.90 -22.82
N TYR A 295 17.02 -3.31 -23.93
CA TYR A 295 16.36 -3.37 -25.24
C TYR A 295 16.14 -4.81 -25.75
N LYS A 296 16.88 -5.80 -25.25
CA LYS A 296 16.71 -7.21 -25.61
C LYS A 296 15.38 -7.78 -25.11
N LEU A 297 14.73 -7.11 -24.16
CA LEU A 297 13.41 -7.48 -23.66
C LEU A 297 12.28 -7.10 -24.62
N ALA A 298 12.53 -6.26 -25.63
CA ALA A 298 11.51 -5.82 -26.59
C ALA A 298 10.80 -7.00 -27.28
N ASP A 299 11.55 -7.99 -27.80
CA ASP A 299 10.95 -9.19 -28.44
C ASP A 299 10.05 -9.96 -27.47
N THR A 300 10.46 -10.07 -26.19
CA THR A 300 9.68 -10.75 -25.15
C THR A 300 8.39 -10.01 -24.83
N VAL A 301 8.46 -8.67 -24.72
CA VAL A 301 7.29 -7.80 -24.47
C VAL A 301 6.31 -7.87 -25.62
N ILE A 302 6.77 -7.65 -26.86
CA ILE A 302 5.91 -7.67 -28.06
C ILE A 302 5.21 -9.02 -28.20
N ARG A 303 5.93 -10.14 -28.03
CA ARG A 303 5.30 -11.48 -28.04
C ARG A 303 4.30 -11.66 -26.90
N GLY A 304 4.55 -11.08 -25.74
CA GLY A 304 3.64 -11.07 -24.61
C GLY A 304 2.33 -10.32 -24.90
N LEU A 305 2.43 -9.12 -25.45
CA LEU A 305 1.27 -8.32 -25.86
C LEU A 305 0.45 -9.04 -26.95
N LEU A 306 1.12 -9.59 -27.97
CA LEU A 306 0.46 -10.38 -29.02
C LEU A 306 -0.21 -11.64 -28.48
N LYS A 307 0.33 -12.25 -27.41
CA LYS A 307 -0.28 -13.43 -26.76
C LYS A 307 -1.59 -13.08 -26.05
N TYR A 308 -1.69 -11.88 -25.47
CA TYR A 308 -2.89 -11.43 -24.75
C TYR A 308 -3.76 -10.47 -25.57
N TRP A 309 -3.58 -10.44 -26.90
CA TRP A 309 -4.27 -9.51 -27.77
C TRP A 309 -5.79 -9.61 -27.65
N PRO A 310 -6.51 -8.50 -27.40
CA PRO A 310 -7.96 -8.49 -27.30
C PRO A 310 -8.61 -8.75 -28.66
N VAL A 311 -9.56 -9.68 -28.72
CA VAL A 311 -10.30 -10.00 -29.95
C VAL A 311 -11.75 -9.51 -29.91
N THR A 312 -12.29 -9.29 -28.71
CA THR A 312 -13.71 -8.96 -28.49
C THR A 312 -13.96 -7.56 -27.91
N ASN A 313 -12.92 -6.88 -27.40
CA ASN A 313 -13.03 -5.56 -26.78
C ASN A 313 -12.20 -4.55 -27.58
N CYS A 314 -12.89 -3.69 -28.33
CA CYS A 314 -12.26 -2.70 -29.21
C CYS A 314 -11.53 -1.58 -28.44
N GLN A 315 -12.02 -1.17 -27.27
CA GLN A 315 -11.36 -0.16 -26.44
C GLN A 315 -10.01 -0.70 -25.93
N LYS A 316 -10.00 -1.96 -25.46
CA LYS A 316 -8.77 -2.65 -25.06
C LYS A 316 -7.80 -2.81 -26.22
N GLU A 317 -8.29 -3.04 -27.43
CA GLU A 317 -7.45 -3.11 -28.63
C GLU A 317 -6.77 -1.76 -28.93
N VAL A 318 -7.48 -0.64 -28.78
CA VAL A 318 -6.89 0.70 -28.93
C VAL A 318 -5.79 0.95 -27.89
N LEU A 319 -5.98 0.50 -26.64
CA LEU A 319 -4.98 0.61 -25.58
C LEU A 319 -3.70 -0.19 -25.92
N PHE A 320 -3.85 -1.46 -26.31
CA PHE A 320 -2.73 -2.33 -26.72
C PHE A 320 -1.98 -1.75 -27.92
N LEU A 321 -2.68 -1.13 -28.87
CA LEU A 321 -2.05 -0.46 -30.00
C LEU A 321 -1.23 0.75 -29.57
N GLY A 322 -1.70 1.54 -28.61
CA GLY A 322 -0.94 2.66 -28.05
C GLY A 322 0.32 2.20 -27.32
N GLU A 323 0.22 1.17 -26.47
CA GLU A 323 1.40 0.61 -25.78
C GLU A 323 2.40 -0.01 -26.78
N LEU A 324 1.90 -0.73 -27.79
CA LEU A 324 2.74 -1.33 -28.81
C LEU A 324 3.52 -0.28 -29.60
N GLU A 325 2.91 0.87 -29.91
CA GLU A 325 3.58 2.03 -30.53
C GLU A 325 4.74 2.53 -29.66
N GLU A 326 4.49 2.80 -28.37
CA GLU A 326 5.54 3.22 -27.41
C GLU A 326 6.69 2.22 -27.30
N VAL A 327 6.38 0.91 -27.25
CA VAL A 327 7.41 -0.15 -27.18
C VAL A 327 8.22 -0.23 -28.48
N LEU A 328 7.57 -0.04 -29.64
CA LEU A 328 8.25 -0.07 -30.93
C LEU A 328 9.20 1.11 -31.11
N GLU A 329 8.83 2.31 -30.64
CA GLU A 329 9.72 3.49 -30.64
C GLU A 329 11.02 3.23 -29.87
N ALA A 330 10.95 2.47 -28.77
CA ALA A 330 12.13 2.07 -27.98
C ALA A 330 12.88 0.85 -28.54
N THR A 331 12.37 0.18 -29.58
CA THR A 331 12.91 -1.08 -30.08
C THR A 331 14.02 -0.86 -31.11
N GLN A 332 15.16 -1.55 -30.93
CA GLN A 332 16.24 -1.55 -31.93
C GLN A 332 15.91 -2.44 -33.13
N ALA A 333 16.39 -2.05 -34.32
CA ALA A 333 16.15 -2.78 -35.57
C ALA A 333 16.46 -4.29 -35.49
N ALA A 334 17.53 -4.68 -34.78
CA ALA A 334 17.91 -6.09 -34.64
C ALA A 334 16.87 -6.93 -33.87
N GLU A 335 16.23 -6.36 -32.85
CA GLU A 335 15.17 -7.03 -32.10
C GLU A 335 13.84 -6.99 -32.87
N PHE A 336 13.55 -5.88 -33.55
CA PHE A 336 12.37 -5.74 -34.41
C PHE A 336 12.30 -6.83 -35.49
N GLN A 337 13.41 -7.16 -36.14
CA GLN A 337 13.48 -8.21 -37.16
C GLN A 337 13.01 -9.59 -36.63
N ARG A 338 13.11 -9.86 -35.32
CA ARG A 338 12.69 -11.12 -34.72
C ARG A 338 11.18 -11.23 -34.54
N CYS A 339 10.49 -10.12 -34.32
CA CYS A 339 9.06 -10.07 -34.04
C CYS A 339 8.21 -9.52 -35.19
N MET A 340 8.81 -8.84 -36.18
CA MET A 340 8.09 -8.13 -37.25
C MET A 340 7.04 -9.00 -37.97
N VAL A 341 7.35 -10.26 -38.28
CA VAL A 341 6.42 -11.11 -39.04
C VAL A 341 5.14 -11.39 -38.25
N LEU A 342 5.26 -11.61 -36.93
CA LEU A 342 4.10 -11.85 -36.08
C LEU A 342 3.30 -10.57 -35.85
N LEU A 343 4.02 -9.47 -35.66
CA LEU A 343 3.46 -8.13 -35.52
C LEU A 343 2.61 -7.75 -36.73
N PHE A 344 3.18 -7.80 -37.94
CA PHE A 344 2.48 -7.45 -39.17
C PHE A 344 1.29 -8.37 -39.48
N ARG A 345 1.34 -9.65 -39.08
CA ARG A 345 0.18 -10.55 -39.18
C ARG A 345 -0.97 -10.10 -38.29
N GLN A 346 -0.69 -9.67 -37.06
CA GLN A 346 -1.73 -9.21 -36.14
C GLN A 346 -2.31 -7.88 -36.61
N ILE A 347 -1.44 -6.96 -37.01
CA ILE A 347 -1.77 -5.71 -37.67
C ILE A 347 -2.71 -5.88 -38.87
N ALA A 348 -2.42 -6.84 -39.75
CA ALA A 348 -3.26 -7.11 -40.91
C ALA A 348 -4.68 -7.55 -40.50
N ARG A 349 -4.84 -8.18 -39.33
CA ARG A 349 -6.17 -8.50 -38.78
C ARG A 349 -6.86 -7.26 -38.24
N CYS A 350 -6.14 -6.39 -37.51
CA CYS A 350 -6.67 -5.13 -36.99
C CYS A 350 -7.17 -4.21 -38.11
N LEU A 351 -6.44 -4.13 -39.23
CA LEU A 351 -6.82 -3.37 -40.42
C LEU A 351 -8.12 -3.84 -41.08
N ASN A 352 -8.42 -5.13 -40.99
CA ASN A 352 -9.64 -5.73 -41.51
C ASN A 352 -10.77 -5.72 -40.47
N SER A 353 -10.56 -5.08 -39.31
CA SER A 353 -11.58 -4.94 -38.28
C SER A 353 -12.71 -4.04 -38.79
N PRO A 354 -13.99 -4.39 -38.56
CA PRO A 354 -15.10 -3.52 -38.90
C PRO A 354 -15.17 -2.27 -37.98
N HIS A 355 -14.34 -2.19 -36.93
CA HIS A 355 -14.39 -1.12 -35.94
C HIS A 355 -13.50 0.08 -36.32
N PHE A 356 -14.12 1.23 -36.61
CA PHE A 356 -13.43 2.43 -37.11
C PHE A 356 -12.28 2.92 -36.22
N GLN A 357 -12.43 2.89 -34.89
CA GLN A 357 -11.40 3.40 -33.96
C GLN A 357 -10.09 2.59 -34.03
N VAL A 358 -10.19 1.28 -34.24
CA VAL A 358 -9.04 0.36 -34.35
C VAL A 358 -8.31 0.64 -35.66
N CYS A 359 -9.04 0.69 -36.78
CA CYS A 359 -8.48 1.02 -38.08
C CYS A 359 -7.84 2.41 -38.09
N ARG A 360 -8.51 3.43 -37.53
CA ARG A 360 -7.99 4.81 -37.49
C ARG A 360 -6.71 4.93 -36.65
N LYS A 361 -6.66 4.34 -35.45
CA LYS A 361 -5.46 4.37 -34.61
C LYS A 361 -4.28 3.74 -35.34
N TRP A 362 -4.52 2.66 -36.08
CA TRP A 362 -3.48 2.00 -36.85
C TRP A 362 -3.03 2.76 -38.10
N PHE A 363 -3.97 3.36 -38.85
CA PHE A 363 -3.61 4.28 -39.94
C PHE A 363 -2.72 5.43 -39.48
N PHE A 364 -2.94 5.94 -38.26
CA PHE A 364 -2.11 6.99 -37.69
C PHE A 364 -0.69 6.48 -37.40
N MET A 365 -0.55 5.28 -36.82
CA MET A 365 0.73 4.63 -36.55
C MET A 365 1.54 4.39 -37.85
N LEU A 366 0.88 4.04 -38.95
CA LEU A 366 1.53 3.87 -40.26
C LEU A 366 1.93 5.17 -40.96
N LEU A 367 1.29 6.29 -40.64
CA LEU A 367 1.47 7.57 -41.34
C LEU A 367 2.49 8.49 -40.63
N ILE A 368 3.00 8.08 -39.47
CA ILE A 368 3.92 8.89 -38.64
C ILE A 368 5.39 8.45 -38.75
N GLU A 369 5.67 7.33 -39.42
CA GLU A 369 7.01 6.98 -39.92
C GLU A 369 7.02 6.95 -41.45
#